data_AF-A0A822C5J8-F1
#
_entry.id   AF-A0A822C5J8-F1
#
_cell.length_a   1.000
_cell.length_b   1.000
_cell.length_c   1.000
_cell.angle_alpha   90.00
_cell.angle_beta   90.00
_cell.angle_gamma   90.00
#
_symmetry.space_group_name_H-M   'P 1'
#
loop_
_entity.id
_entity.type
_entity.pdbx_description
1 polymer ?
#
loop_
_entity_poly.entity_id
_entity_poly.type
_entity_poly.pdbx_seq_one_letter_code
_entity_poly.pdbx_strand_id
1 'polypeptide(L)'
;SDPQLACLTDYIKEEVQGTSGWKRMGKLMLKVGHFDQAEELYSELLKNASDDRDRAFIYHQLGWLKKNQGEYQKAVTFYEKSLAIERKTLPEDDASLAPTYNCIGLVYNNMGEYSKALEYYEKAHKILEIS
;
A
#
# COMPACT_ATOMS: atom_id res chain seq x y z
N SER A 1 -18.18 -8.49 -13.88
CA SER A 1 -16.97 -8.10 -14.62
C SER A 1 -17.34 -6.98 -15.57
N ASP A 2 -16.78 -5.79 -15.40
CA ASP A 2 -17.05 -4.64 -16.27
C ASP A 2 -16.21 -4.77 -17.57
N PRO A 3 -16.83 -4.94 -18.75
CA PRO A 3 -16.12 -5.12 -20.02
C PRO A 3 -15.23 -3.93 -20.39
N GLN A 4 -15.57 -2.72 -19.95
CA GLN A 4 -14.78 -1.52 -20.22
C GLN A 4 -13.46 -1.54 -19.46
N LEU A 5 -13.45 -2.15 -18.26
CA LEU A 5 -12.24 -2.25 -17.47
C LEU A 5 -11.27 -3.27 -18.05
N ALA A 6 -11.77 -4.43 -18.51
CA ALA A 6 -10.92 -5.42 -19.19
C ALA A 6 -10.28 -4.82 -20.45
N CYS A 7 -11.07 -4.09 -21.25
CA CYS A 7 -10.59 -3.40 -22.43
C CYS A 7 -9.57 -2.30 -22.11
N LEU A 8 -9.78 -1.52 -21.04
CA LEU A 8 -8.83 -0.49 -20.60
C LEU A 8 -7.53 -1.10 -20.04
N THR A 9 -7.66 -2.23 -19.33
CA THR A 9 -6.55 -3.02 -18.79
C THR A 9 -5.69 -3.60 -19.93
N ASP A 10 -6.33 -4.12 -20.98
CA ASP A 10 -5.65 -4.64 -22.16
C ASP A 10 -5.06 -3.52 -23.05
N TYR A 11 -5.73 -2.38 -23.18
CA TYR A 11 -5.20 -1.19 -23.86
C TYR A 11 -3.94 -0.65 -23.16
N ILE A 12 -3.96 -0.59 -21.82
CA ILE A 12 -2.80 -0.15 -21.01
C ILE A 12 -1.67 -1.19 -21.02
N LYS A 13 -1.96 -2.50 -21.15
CA LYS A 13 -0.94 -3.56 -21.37
C LYS A 13 -0.11 -3.29 -22.62
N GLU A 14 -0.72 -2.80 -23.70
CA GLU A 14 -0.02 -2.56 -24.96
C GLU A 14 0.73 -1.22 -24.98
N GLU A 15 0.19 -0.19 -24.33
CA GLU A 15 0.69 1.18 -24.48
C GLU A 15 1.78 1.57 -23.46
N VAL A 16 1.86 0.90 -22.30
CA VAL A 16 2.75 1.30 -21.21
C VAL A 16 3.68 0.16 -20.81
N GLN A 17 4.83 0.05 -21.47
CA GLN A 17 5.95 -0.72 -20.93
C GLN A 17 6.50 -0.02 -19.67
N GLY A 18 5.87 -0.26 -18.51
CA GLY A 18 6.34 0.26 -17.24
C GLY A 18 5.36 0.08 -16.07
N THR A 19 5.89 -0.15 -14.87
CA THR A 19 5.08 -0.31 -13.65
C THR A 19 4.37 1.00 -13.24
N SER A 20 4.74 2.15 -13.80
CA SER A 20 4.19 3.48 -13.50
C SER A 20 2.73 3.67 -13.94
N GLY A 21 2.31 3.12 -15.08
CA GLY A 21 0.93 3.20 -15.57
C GLY A 21 -0.03 2.45 -14.66
N TRP A 22 0.32 1.21 -14.33
CA TRP A 22 -0.43 0.34 -13.43
C TRP A 22 -0.58 0.92 -12.02
N LYS A 23 0.48 1.55 -11.47
CA LYS A 23 0.43 2.23 -10.17
C LYS A 23 -0.61 3.36 -10.15
N ARG A 24 -0.71 4.15 -11.23
CA ARG A 24 -1.70 5.23 -11.36
C ARG A 24 -3.12 4.67 -11.48
N MET A 25 -3.31 3.62 -12.29
CA MET A 25 -4.60 2.97 -12.47
C MET A 25 -5.13 2.39 -11.16
N GLY A 26 -4.31 1.63 -10.43
CA GLY A 26 -4.71 1.08 -9.13
C GLY A 26 -5.11 2.18 -8.13
N LYS A 27 -4.34 3.28 -8.06
CA LYS A 27 -4.71 4.43 -7.20
C LYS A 27 -6.03 5.08 -7.62
N LEU A 28 -6.35 5.11 -8.91
CA LEU A 28 -7.62 5.63 -9.39
C LEU A 28 -8.78 4.71 -9.01
N MET A 29 -8.64 3.40 -9.22
CA MET A 29 -9.63 2.40 -8.81
C MET A 29 -9.94 2.51 -7.31
N LEU A 30 -8.89 2.65 -6.48
CA LEU A 30 -8.99 2.88 -5.04
C LEU A 30 -9.78 4.16 -4.69
N LYS A 31 -9.58 5.25 -5.44
CA LYS A 31 -10.29 6.52 -5.20
C LYS A 31 -11.76 6.49 -5.64
N VAL A 32 -12.06 5.79 -6.72
CA VAL A 32 -13.42 5.66 -7.26
C VAL A 32 -14.23 4.59 -6.50
N GLY A 33 -13.56 3.79 -5.66
CA GLY A 33 -14.20 2.77 -4.82
C GLY A 33 -14.31 1.39 -5.49
N HIS A 34 -13.61 1.17 -6.60
CA HIS A 34 -13.52 -0.13 -7.26
C HIS A 34 -12.51 -1.04 -6.55
N PHE A 35 -12.80 -1.41 -5.29
CA PHE A 35 -11.84 -2.14 -4.45
C PHE A 35 -11.53 -3.55 -4.99
N ASP A 36 -12.51 -4.30 -5.48
CA ASP A 36 -12.27 -5.66 -5.98
C ASP A 36 -11.30 -5.68 -7.18
N GLN A 37 -11.48 -4.73 -8.10
CA GLN A 37 -10.62 -4.56 -9.27
C GLN A 37 -9.20 -4.12 -8.88
N ALA A 38 -9.09 -3.22 -7.91
CA ALA A 38 -7.80 -2.81 -7.37
C ALA A 38 -7.06 -3.98 -6.70
N GLU A 39 -7.77 -4.85 -5.98
CA GLU A 39 -7.18 -6.03 -5.34
C GLU A 39 -6.65 -7.04 -6.36
N GLU A 40 -7.42 -7.33 -7.40
CA GLU A 40 -7.00 -8.20 -8.51
C GLU A 40 -5.74 -7.64 -9.18
N LEU A 41 -5.76 -6.35 -9.52
CA LEU A 41 -4.62 -5.68 -10.13
C LEU A 41 -3.37 -5.73 -9.25
N TYR A 42 -3.46 -5.35 -7.97
CA TYR A 42 -2.31 -5.36 -7.08
C TYR A 42 -1.79 -6.77 -6.81
N SER A 43 -2.66 -7.78 -6.80
CA SER A 43 -2.25 -9.19 -6.66
C SER A 43 -1.48 -9.68 -7.89
N GLU A 44 -1.91 -9.29 -9.09
CA GLU A 44 -1.21 -9.57 -10.36
C GLU A 44 0.17 -8.90 -10.38
N LEU A 45 0.22 -7.60 -10.06
CA LEU A 45 1.47 -6.84 -9.99
C LEU A 45 2.45 -7.41 -8.97
N LEU A 46 1.95 -7.89 -7.82
CA LEU A 46 2.80 -8.47 -6.78
C LEU A 46 3.50 -9.74 -7.27
N LYS A 47 2.82 -10.59 -8.05
CA LYS A 47 3.41 -11.81 -8.64
C LYS A 47 4.50 -11.48 -9.65
N ASN A 48 4.32 -10.39 -10.40
CA ASN A 48 5.22 -9.95 -11.46
C ASN A 48 6.27 -8.91 -11.00
N ALA A 49 6.31 -8.57 -9.71
CA ALA A 49 7.19 -7.53 -9.19
C ALA A 49 8.66 -7.97 -9.24
N SER A 50 9.44 -7.27 -10.06
CA SER A 50 10.87 -7.56 -10.29
C SER A 50 11.78 -7.05 -9.17
N ASP A 51 11.36 -6.04 -8.41
CA ASP A 51 12.17 -5.41 -7.37
C ASP A 51 11.41 -5.19 -6.05
N ASP A 52 12.19 -4.97 -5.00
CA ASP A 52 11.69 -4.77 -3.64
C ASP A 52 10.92 -3.45 -3.48
N ARG A 53 11.29 -2.40 -4.21
CA ARG A 53 10.61 -1.10 -4.15
C ARG A 53 9.18 -1.21 -4.65
N ASP A 54 8.98 -1.95 -5.74
CA ASP A 54 7.66 -2.20 -6.32
C ASP A 54 6.83 -3.11 -5.41
N ARG A 55 7.43 -4.16 -4.82
CA ARG A 55 6.76 -4.98 -3.80
C ARG A 55 6.30 -4.17 -2.60
N ALA A 56 7.16 -3.31 -2.05
CA ALA A 56 6.81 -2.43 -0.94
C ALA A 56 5.60 -1.54 -1.29
N PHE A 57 5.69 -0.84 -2.43
CA PHE A 57 4.58 -0.02 -2.91
C PHE A 57 3.27 -0.80 -3.02
N ILE A 58 3.29 -1.98 -3.63
CA ILE A 58 2.09 -2.81 -3.84
C ILE A 58 1.51 -3.27 -2.50
N TYR A 59 2.36 -3.71 -1.56
CA TYR A 59 1.92 -4.06 -0.21
C TYR A 59 1.28 -2.88 0.51
N HIS A 60 1.84 -1.68 0.40
CA HIS A 60 1.24 -0.48 0.96
C HIS A 60 -0.16 -0.21 0.39
N GLN A 61 -0.35 -0.36 -0.93
CA GLN A 61 -1.67 -0.17 -1.55
C GLN A 61 -2.69 -1.23 -1.12
N LEU A 62 -2.26 -2.50 -0.99
CA LEU A 62 -3.10 -3.58 -0.47
C LEU A 62 -3.49 -3.35 1.00
N GLY A 63 -2.58 -2.81 1.81
CA GLY A 63 -2.88 -2.40 3.19
C GLY A 63 -3.98 -1.33 3.23
N TRP A 64 -3.88 -0.32 2.36
CA TRP A 64 -4.89 0.73 2.26
C TRP A 64 -6.25 0.21 1.81
N LEU A 65 -6.25 -0.66 0.80
CA LEU A 65 -7.45 -1.33 0.30
C LEU A 65 -8.15 -2.11 1.41
N LYS A 66 -7.41 -2.98 2.11
CA LYS A 66 -7.98 -3.81 3.20
C LYS A 66 -8.49 -3.00 4.36
N LYS A 67 -7.84 -1.89 4.70
CA LYS A 67 -8.33 -0.95 5.71
C LYS A 67 -9.69 -0.38 5.32
N ASN A 68 -9.88 0.04 4.06
CA ASN A 68 -11.17 0.58 3.61
C ASN A 68 -12.27 -0.47 3.48
N GLN A 69 -11.92 -1.74 3.29
CA GLN A 69 -12.85 -2.87 3.36
C GLN A 69 -13.17 -3.29 4.81
N GLY A 70 -12.56 -2.67 5.83
CA GLY A 70 -12.73 -3.04 7.23
C GLY A 70 -11.94 -4.29 7.67
N GLU A 71 -11.12 -4.86 6.78
CA GLU A 71 -10.27 -6.02 7.04
C GLU A 71 -8.97 -5.60 7.75
N TYR A 72 -9.10 -5.00 8.93
CA TYR A 72 -7.99 -4.31 9.62
C TYR A 72 -6.78 -5.19 9.89
N GLN A 73 -6.97 -6.44 10.32
CA GLN A 73 -5.84 -7.33 10.60
C GLN A 73 -5.02 -7.64 9.32
N LYS A 74 -5.69 -7.81 8.17
CA LYS A 74 -5.00 -7.98 6.88
C LYS A 74 -4.30 -6.70 6.45
N ALA A 75 -4.91 -5.53 6.72
CA ALA A 75 -4.31 -4.25 6.44
C ALA A 75 -2.98 -4.06 7.18
N VAL A 76 -2.94 -4.37 8.49
CA VAL A 76 -1.70 -4.36 9.29
C VAL A 76 -0.65 -5.27 8.66
N THR A 77 -1.00 -6.53 8.36
CA THR A 77 -0.04 -7.48 7.77
C THR A 77 0.56 -6.98 6.45
N PHE A 78 -0.23 -6.32 5.61
CA PHE A 78 0.28 -5.76 4.37
C PHE A 78 1.18 -4.54 4.60
N TYR A 79 0.81 -3.62 5.49
CA TYR A 79 1.68 -2.50 5.83
C TYR A 79 2.99 -2.94 6.49
N GLU A 80 2.97 -3.95 7.37
CA GLU A 80 4.17 -4.53 7.97
C GLU A 80 5.10 -5.17 6.93
N LYS A 81 4.54 -5.82 5.90
CA LYS A 81 5.32 -6.33 4.77
C LYS A 81 5.97 -5.20 3.96
N SER A 82 5.26 -4.09 3.74
CA SER A 82 5.84 -2.89 3.11
C SER A 82 7.00 -2.35 3.94
N LEU A 83 6.74 -2.12 5.23
CA LEU A 83 7.71 -1.56 6.18
C LEU A 83 8.96 -2.43 6.31
N ALA A 84 8.80 -3.75 6.31
CA ALA A 84 9.93 -4.68 6.38
C ALA A 84 10.84 -4.60 5.16
N ILE A 85 10.31 -4.25 3.98
CA ILE A 85 11.11 -4.02 2.78
C ILE A 85 11.72 -2.62 2.79
N GLU A 86 10.95 -1.60 3.17
CA GLU A 86 11.43 -0.23 3.28
C GLU A 86 12.64 -0.15 4.25
N ARG A 87 12.53 -0.77 5.43
CA ARG A 87 13.63 -0.83 6.43
C ARG A 87 14.87 -1.62 5.97
N LYS A 88 14.76 -2.47 4.96
CA LYS A 88 15.93 -3.14 4.36
C LYS A 88 16.66 -2.28 3.35
N THR A 89 15.97 -1.30 2.77
CA THR A 89 16.45 -0.51 1.63
C THR A 89 16.75 0.94 2.00
N LEU A 90 16.20 1.42 3.12
CA LEU A 90 16.34 2.79 3.62
C LEU A 90 17.04 2.80 4.99
N PRO A 91 17.74 3.89 5.33
CA PRO A 91 18.18 4.17 6.69
C PRO A 91 17.03 4.13 7.71
N GLU A 92 17.33 3.81 8.97
CA GLU A 92 16.29 3.67 10.01
C GLU A 92 15.57 4.99 10.36
N ASP A 93 16.20 6.13 10.06
CA ASP A 93 15.71 7.50 10.25
C ASP A 93 15.19 8.15 8.96
N ASP A 94 15.05 7.39 7.87
CA ASP A 94 14.54 7.91 6.62
C ASP A 94 13.07 8.34 6.75
N ALA A 95 12.79 9.61 6.45
CA ALA A 95 11.45 10.21 6.50
C ALA A 95 10.39 9.43 5.69
N SER A 96 10.81 8.65 4.68
CA SER A 96 9.92 7.82 3.85
C SER A 96 9.30 6.65 4.61
N LEU A 97 9.81 6.28 5.79
CA LEU A 97 9.25 5.23 6.66
C LEU A 97 8.03 5.73 7.46
N ALA A 98 7.98 7.02 7.80
CA ALA A 98 6.94 7.59 8.66
C ALA A 98 5.51 7.41 8.13
N PRO A 99 5.21 7.54 6.82
CA PRO A 99 3.88 7.27 6.27
C PRO A 99 3.38 5.85 6.54
N THR A 100 4.24 4.82 6.44
CA THR A 100 3.84 3.43 6.67
C THR A 100 3.57 3.18 8.16
N TYR A 101 4.41 3.73 9.05
CA TYR A 101 4.14 3.70 10.50
C TYR A 101 2.81 4.37 10.85
N ASN A 102 2.53 5.56 10.32
CA ASN A 102 1.26 6.26 10.51
C ASN A 102 0.07 5.45 9.99
N CYS A 103 0.21 4.77 8.86
CA CYS A 103 -0.85 3.92 8.32
C CYS A 103 -1.17 2.74 9.23
N ILE A 104 -0.16 2.10 9.83
CA ILE A 104 -0.38 1.02 10.82
C ILE A 104 -1.04 1.57 12.08
N GLY A 105 -0.57 2.71 12.59
CA GLY A 105 -1.17 3.40 13.74
C GLY A 105 -2.65 3.72 13.51
N LEU A 106 -3.00 4.21 12.32
CA LEU A 106 -4.39 4.46 11.93
C LEU A 106 -5.25 3.20 11.91
N VAL A 107 -4.71 2.08 11.42
CA VAL A 107 -5.44 0.80 11.43
C VAL A 107 -5.71 0.34 12.85
N TYR A 108 -4.71 0.39 13.75
CA TYR A 108 -4.92 0.03 15.16
C TYR A 108 -5.90 0.97 15.86
N ASN A 109 -5.87 2.27 15.54
CA ASN A 109 -6.86 3.21 16.06
C ASN A 109 -8.28 2.82 15.63
N ASN A 110 -8.48 2.43 14.37
CA ASN A 110 -9.78 1.97 13.88
C ASN A 110 -10.24 0.65 14.52
N MET A 111 -9.31 -0.16 15.04
CA MET A 111 -9.61 -1.37 15.81
C MET A 111 -9.91 -1.08 17.29
N GLY A 112 -9.74 0.15 17.77
CA GLY A 112 -9.83 0.51 19.20
C GLY A 112 -8.60 0.10 20.02
N GLU A 113 -7.51 -0.32 19.35
CA GLU A 113 -6.25 -0.75 19.95
C GLU A 113 -5.32 0.45 20.17
N TYR A 114 -5.78 1.38 21.01
CA TYR A 114 -5.16 2.71 21.15
C TYR A 114 -3.70 2.69 21.60
N SER A 115 -3.32 1.77 22.48
CA SER A 115 -1.93 1.65 22.93
C SER A 115 -0.99 1.29 21.78
N LYS A 116 -1.41 0.38 20.89
CA LYS A 116 -0.63 0.03 19.69
C LYS A 116 -0.63 1.20 18.70
N ALA A 117 -1.78 1.85 18.51
CA ALA A 117 -1.86 3.02 17.63
C ALA A 117 -0.86 4.10 18.04
N LEU A 118 -0.80 4.43 19.34
CA LEU A 118 0.12 5.41 19.90
C LEU A 118 1.59 5.02 19.64
N GLU A 119 1.97 3.76 19.90
CA GLU A 119 3.34 3.29 19.66
C GLU A 119 3.78 3.51 18.20
N TYR A 120 2.90 3.24 17.25
CA TYR A 120 3.18 3.42 15.82
C TYR A 120 3.23 4.91 15.42
N TYR A 121 2.37 5.75 15.99
CA TYR A 121 2.41 7.19 15.77
C TYR A 121 3.68 7.83 16.36
N GLU A 122 4.12 7.39 17.53
CA GLU A 122 5.37 7.86 18.15
C GLU A 122 6.58 7.49 17.30
N LYS A 123 6.63 6.27 16.74
CA LYS A 123 7.67 5.86 15.79
C LYS A 123 7.70 6.77 14.55
N ALA A 124 6.54 7.06 13.97
CA ALA A 124 6.45 7.96 12.82
C ALA A 124 6.89 9.39 13.18
N HIS A 125 6.48 9.90 14.34
CA HIS A 125 6.83 11.23 14.81
C HIS A 125 8.33 11.38 15.04
N LYS A 126 8.96 10.39 15.70
CA LYS A 126 10.40 10.39 15.97
C LYS A 126 11.23 10.45 14.69
N ILE A 127 10.82 9.75 13.64
CA ILE A 127 11.49 9.80 12.34
C ILE A 127 11.41 11.22 11.74
N LEU A 128 10.23 11.84 11.77
CA LEU A 128 9.99 13.18 11.22
C LEU A 128 10.64 14.30 12.04
N GLU A 129 10.92 14.06 13.32
CA GLU A 129 11.64 15.00 14.18
C GLU A 129 13.15 15.03 13.87
N ILE A 130 13.69 13.92 13.35
CA ILE A 130 15.12 13.74 13.09
C ILE A 130 15.49 14.10 11.63
N SER A 131 14.53 14.04 10.70
CA SER A 131 14.72 14.31 9.26
C SER A 131 14.85 15.78 8.89
#